data_AF-A0A9D8E6H8-F1
#
_entry.id   AF-A0A9D8E6H8-F1
#
_cell.length_a   1.000
_cell.length_b   1.000
_cell.length_c   1.000
_cell.angle_alpha   90.00
_cell.angle_beta   90.00
_cell.angle_gamma   90.00
#
_symmetry.space_group_name_H-M   'P 1'
#
loop_
_entity.id
_entity.type
_entity.pdbx_description
1 polymer ?
#
loop_
_entity_poly.entity_id
_entity_poly.type
_entity_poly.pdbx_seq_one_letter_code
_entity_poly.pdbx_strand_id
1 'polypeptide(L)'
;MSRRVSVREIYFYLVCLVAIIICIIGVVSIGNNAVGYVVPATWSTRAALLPSYQQQYADLSSEEISKLVDDEIANSLRMERQMALKGLFTGVLLVIIAVPLFIFHWKKAQAMWNLNIEKE
;
A
#
# COMPACT_ATOMS: atom_id res chain seq x y z
N MET A 1 -8.99 24.98 37.32
CA MET A 1 -7.68 25.31 36.74
C MET A 1 -7.70 24.96 35.26
N SER A 2 -7.52 25.93 34.37
CA SER A 2 -7.44 25.69 32.93
C SER A 2 -5.98 25.50 32.55
N ARG A 3 -5.61 24.26 32.21
CA ARG A 3 -4.24 23.90 31.82
C ARG A 3 -3.90 24.63 30.52
N ARG A 4 -2.84 25.46 30.51
CA ARG A 4 -2.39 26.13 29.29
C ARG A 4 -1.61 25.14 28.43
N VAL A 5 -2.31 24.48 27.50
CA VAL A 5 -1.67 23.62 26.49
C VAL A 5 -0.79 24.49 25.59
N SER A 6 0.50 24.16 25.52
CA SER A 6 1.42 24.88 24.65
C SER A 6 1.21 24.47 23.18
N VAL A 7 1.32 25.40 22.23
CA VAL A 7 1.25 25.11 20.78
C VAL A 7 2.23 24.01 20.38
N ARG A 8 3.39 23.96 21.06
CA ARG A 8 4.41 22.93 20.90
C ARG A 8 3.89 21.54 21.25
N GLU A 9 3.16 21.40 22.35
CA GLU A 9 2.58 20.12 22.78
C GLU A 9 1.54 19.61 21.77
N ILE A 10 0.69 20.50 21.26
CA ILE A 10 -0.29 20.18 20.20
C ILE A 10 0.42 19.68 18.95
N TYR A 11 1.52 20.32 18.54
CA TYR A 11 2.31 19.90 17.38
C TYR A 11 2.80 18.45 17.51
N PHE A 12 3.34 18.03 18.65
CA PHE A 12 3.81 16.65 18.81
C PHE A 12 2.67 15.63 18.72
N TYR A 13 1.49 15.95 19.27
CA TYR A 13 0.32 15.09 19.14
C TYR A 13 -0.18 15.00 17.69
N LEU A 14 -0.18 16.12 16.95
CA LEU A 14 -0.55 16.12 15.53
C LEU A 14 0.42 15.29 14.69
N VAL A 15 1.72 15.40 14.93
CA VAL A 15 2.71 14.56 14.22
C VAL A 15 2.52 13.09 14.56
N CYS A 16 2.24 12.76 15.84
CA CYS A 16 1.92 11.37 16.21
C CYS A 16 0.67 10.86 15.50
N LEU A 17 -0.38 11.69 15.38
CA LEU A 17 -1.60 11.35 14.66
C LEU A 17 -1.32 11.07 13.17
N VAL A 18 -0.57 11.95 12.50
CA VAL A 18 -0.17 11.76 11.10
C VAL A 18 0.65 10.49 10.93
N ALA A 19 1.61 10.24 11.82
CA ALA A 19 2.41 9.01 11.80
C ALA A 19 1.54 7.75 11.94
N ILE A 20 0.55 7.75 12.83
CA ILE A 20 -0.40 6.64 12.97
C ILE A 20 -1.19 6.42 11.68
N ILE A 21 -1.71 7.49 11.06
CA ILE A 21 -2.46 7.39 9.80
C ILE A 21 -1.58 6.76 8.70
N ILE A 22 -0.34 7.23 8.56
CA ILE A 22 0.61 6.67 7.59
C ILE A 22 0.92 5.20 7.89
N CYS A 23 1.07 4.85 9.16
CA CYS A 23 1.30 3.47 9.58
C CYS A 23 0.12 2.56 9.19
N ILE A 24 -1.12 3.00 9.43
CA ILE A 24 -2.33 2.26 9.06
C ILE A 24 -2.38 2.07 7.53
N ILE A 25 -2.12 3.12 6.75
CA ILE A 25 -2.07 3.03 5.29
C ILE A 25 -0.99 2.02 4.86
N GLY A 26 0.19 2.07 5.48
CA GLY A 26 1.27 1.11 5.23
C GLY A 26 0.85 -0.33 5.48
N VAL A 27 0.24 -0.61 6.63
CA VAL A 27 -0.22 -1.96 7.01
C VAL A 27 -1.31 -2.47 6.06
N VAL A 28 -2.31 -1.64 5.73
CA VAL A 28 -3.37 -2.00 4.77
C VAL A 28 -2.78 -2.27 3.38
N SER A 29 -1.83 -1.44 2.95
CA SER A 29 -1.12 -1.64 1.69
C SER A 29 -0.38 -2.99 1.67
N ILE A 30 0.33 -3.35 2.75
CA ILE A 30 0.99 -4.65 2.85
C ILE A 30 -0.03 -5.79 2.71
N GLY A 31 -1.15 -5.73 3.43
CA GLY A 31 -2.19 -6.75 3.37
C GLY A 31 -2.76 -6.94 1.96
N ASN A 32 -3.17 -5.85 1.32
CA ASN A 32 -3.76 -5.89 -0.03
C ASN A 32 -2.77 -6.43 -1.06
N ASN A 33 -1.51 -5.98 -0.99
CA ASN A 33 -0.49 -6.42 -1.94
C ASN A 33 0.01 -7.84 -1.65
N ALA A 34 -0.03 -8.31 -0.40
CA ALA A 34 0.24 -9.71 -0.08
C ALA A 34 -0.81 -10.63 -0.71
N VAL A 35 -2.09 -10.27 -0.58
CA VAL A 35 -3.19 -11.00 -1.23
C VAL A 35 -3.03 -10.96 -2.74
N GLY A 36 -2.77 -9.80 -3.33
CA GLY A 36 -2.56 -9.66 -4.78
C GLY A 36 -1.34 -10.42 -5.32
N TYR A 37 -0.34 -10.67 -4.49
CA TYR A 37 0.81 -11.49 -4.88
C TYR A 37 0.48 -12.99 -4.90
N VAL A 38 -0.25 -13.48 -3.89
CA VAL A 38 -0.64 -14.89 -3.77
C VAL A 38 -1.76 -15.24 -4.75
N VAL A 39 -2.78 -14.37 -4.83
CA VAL A 39 -3.96 -14.51 -5.68
C VAL A 39 -4.03 -13.28 -6.60
N PRO A 40 -3.18 -13.21 -7.64
CA PRO A 40 -3.24 -12.12 -8.61
C PRO A 40 -4.57 -12.18 -9.35
N ALA A 41 -5.37 -11.13 -9.22
CA ALA A 41 -6.58 -10.96 -10.00
C ALA A 41 -6.20 -10.40 -11.37
N THR A 42 -6.65 -11.04 -12.45
CA THR A 42 -6.52 -10.49 -13.80
C THR A 42 -7.91 -10.33 -14.42
N TRP A 43 -8.12 -9.19 -15.06
CA TRP A 43 -9.31 -8.91 -15.85
C TRP A 43 -9.22 -9.49 -17.27
N SER A 44 -8.00 -9.84 -17.70
CA SER A 44 -7.70 -10.50 -18.96
C SER A 44 -8.03 -11.98 -18.85
N THR A 45 -9.29 -12.34 -19.13
CA THR A 45 -9.71 -13.74 -19.21
C THR A 45 -9.72 -14.20 -20.67
N ARG A 46 -9.51 -15.49 -20.89
CA ARG A 46 -9.58 -16.08 -22.24
C ARG A 46 -10.93 -15.81 -22.90
N ALA A 47 -12.03 -15.88 -22.14
CA ALA A 47 -13.37 -15.58 -22.66
C ALA A 47 -13.53 -14.13 -23.12
N ALA A 48 -12.85 -13.18 -22.47
CA ALA A 48 -12.88 -11.77 -22.85
C ALA A 48 -11.97 -11.45 -24.05
N LEU A 49 -10.82 -12.11 -24.16
CA LEU A 49 -9.80 -11.82 -25.18
C LEU A 49 -9.98 -12.60 -26.48
N LEU A 50 -10.44 -13.86 -26.42
CA LEU A 50 -10.46 -14.73 -27.59
C LEU A 50 -11.30 -14.20 -28.76
N PRO A 51 -12.51 -13.64 -28.56
CA PRO A 51 -13.32 -13.14 -29.67
C PRO A 51 -12.68 -11.96 -30.41
N SER A 52 -12.08 -11.02 -29.67
CA SER A 52 -11.42 -9.85 -30.26
C SER A 52 -10.13 -10.24 -30.99
N TYR A 53 -9.37 -11.17 -30.43
CA TYR A 53 -8.15 -11.69 -31.05
C TYR A 53 -8.44 -12.50 -32.32
N GLN A 54 -9.53 -13.29 -32.34
CA GLN A 54 -9.97 -13.98 -33.54
C GLN A 54 -10.35 -13.03 -34.67
N GLN A 55 -10.94 -11.89 -34.34
CA GLN A 55 -11.29 -10.87 -35.33
C GLN A 55 -10.06 -10.07 -35.79
N GLN A 56 -9.14 -9.74 -34.87
CA GLN A 56 -7.94 -8.93 -35.14
C GLN A 56 -6.88 -9.71 -35.93
N TYR A 57 -6.75 -11.01 -35.67
CA TYR A 57 -5.75 -11.88 -36.28
C TYR A 57 -6.41 -12.97 -37.13
N ALA A 58 -7.38 -12.59 -37.96
CA ALA A 58 -8.14 -13.52 -38.80
C ALA A 58 -7.27 -14.32 -39.80
N ASP A 59 -6.07 -13.82 -40.10
CA ASP A 59 -5.10 -14.46 -41.00
C ASP A 59 -4.28 -15.57 -40.32
N LEU A 60 -4.32 -15.66 -38.97
CA LEU A 60 -3.61 -16.69 -38.20
C LEU A 60 -4.48 -17.92 -37.98
N SER A 61 -3.83 -19.07 -37.76
CA SER A 61 -4.54 -20.26 -37.34
C SER A 61 -5.15 -20.09 -35.94
N SER A 62 -6.22 -20.82 -35.66
CA SER A 62 -6.86 -20.81 -34.34
C SER A 62 -5.91 -21.24 -33.21
N GLU A 63 -4.93 -22.11 -33.50
CA GLU A 63 -3.91 -22.51 -32.53
C GLU A 63 -2.94 -21.37 -32.22
N GLU A 64 -2.49 -20.62 -33.24
CA GLU A 64 -1.63 -19.44 -33.04
C GLU A 64 -2.36 -18.37 -32.22
N ILE A 65 -3.63 -18.09 -32.54
CA ILE A 65 -4.44 -17.12 -31.80
C ILE A 65 -4.61 -17.54 -30.34
N SER A 66 -4.86 -18.84 -30.07
CA SER A 66 -4.95 -19.35 -28.71
C SER A 66 -3.64 -19.16 -27.94
N LYS A 67 -2.48 -19.39 -28.57
CA LYS A 67 -1.17 -19.17 -27.94
C LYS A 67 -0.96 -17.70 -27.60
N LEU A 68 -1.29 -16.77 -28.51
CA LEU A 68 -1.20 -15.33 -28.24
C LEU A 68 -2.06 -14.92 -27.03
N VAL A 69 -3.29 -15.43 -26.94
CA VAL A 69 -4.18 -15.13 -25.80
C VAL A 69 -3.62 -15.68 -24.50
N ASP A 70 -3.10 -16.90 -24.49
CA ASP A 70 -2.52 -17.50 -23.29
C ASP A 70 -1.26 -16.76 -22.83
N ASP A 71 -0.41 -16.34 -23.77
CA ASP A 71 0.79 -15.56 -23.51
C ASP A 71 0.46 -14.18 -22.92
N GLU A 72 -0.56 -13.50 -23.46
CA GLU A 72 -1.05 -12.22 -22.94
C GLU A 72 -1.56 -12.35 -21.50
N ILE A 73 -2.36 -13.40 -21.23
CA ILE A 73 -2.86 -13.68 -19.88
C ILE A 73 -1.70 -13.98 -18.93
N ALA A 74 -0.75 -14.82 -19.34
CA ALA A 74 0.43 -15.14 -18.53
C ALA A 74 1.27 -13.89 -18.23
N ASN A 75 1.45 -13.01 -19.22
CA ASN A 75 2.18 -11.77 -19.04
C ASN A 75 1.42 -10.79 -18.11
N SER A 76 0.11 -10.69 -18.24
CA SER A 76 -0.74 -9.88 -17.34
C SER A 76 -0.61 -10.34 -15.88
N LEU A 77 -0.68 -11.66 -15.63
CA LEU A 77 -0.53 -12.24 -14.29
C LEU A 77 0.86 -11.99 -13.71
N ARG A 78 1.90 -12.06 -14.54
CA ARG A 78 3.27 -11.74 -14.12
C ARG A 78 3.40 -10.26 -13.75
N MET A 79 2.81 -9.37 -14.54
CA MET A 79 2.82 -7.93 -14.27
C MET A 79 2.11 -7.60 -12.96
N GLU A 80 0.92 -8.16 -12.74
CA GLU A 80 0.16 -7.98 -11.49
C GLU A 80 0.96 -8.42 -10.27
N ARG A 81 1.64 -9.59 -10.35
CA ARG A 81 2.54 -10.04 -9.27
C ARG A 81 3.69 -9.06 -9.01
N GLN A 82 4.28 -8.50 -10.05
CA GLN A 82 5.36 -7.51 -9.90
C GLN A 82 4.86 -6.20 -9.28
N MET A 83 3.67 -5.74 -9.66
CA MET A 83 3.02 -4.57 -9.07
C MET A 83 2.68 -4.81 -7.60
N ALA A 84 2.12 -5.98 -7.28
CA ALA A 84 1.86 -6.39 -5.91
C ALA A 84 3.15 -6.43 -5.07
N LEU A 85 4.24 -7.00 -5.61
CA LEU A 85 5.53 -7.00 -4.92
C LEU A 85 6.05 -5.58 -4.66
N LYS A 86 5.94 -4.67 -5.64
CA LYS A 86 6.32 -3.26 -5.43
C LYS A 86 5.46 -2.61 -4.35
N GLY A 87 4.15 -2.85 -4.36
CA GLY A 87 3.23 -2.31 -3.36
C GLY A 87 3.51 -2.84 -1.95
N LEU A 88 3.93 -4.11 -1.81
CA LEU A 88 4.44 -4.66 -0.55
C LEU A 88 5.62 -3.84 -0.02
N PHE A 89 6.64 -3.60 -0.86
CA PHE A 89 7.80 -2.80 -0.47
C PHE A 89 7.40 -1.37 -0.08
N THR A 90 6.50 -0.74 -0.83
CA THR A 90 5.98 0.59 -0.50
C THR A 90 5.30 0.59 0.88
N GLY A 91 4.43 -0.39 1.14
CA GLY A 91 3.76 -0.52 2.44
C GLY A 91 4.74 -0.72 3.60
N VAL A 92 5.76 -1.56 3.42
CA VAL A 92 6.83 -1.77 4.40
C VAL A 92 7.60 -0.48 4.68
N LEU A 93 7.96 0.28 3.63
CA LEU A 93 8.63 1.57 3.79
C LEU A 93 7.79 2.57 4.58
N LEU A 94 6.49 2.65 4.32
CA LEU A 94 5.58 3.51 5.08
C LEU A 94 5.60 3.17 6.57
N VAL A 95 5.55 1.88 6.93
CA VAL A 95 5.62 1.43 8.33
C VAL A 95 6.99 1.75 8.95
N ILE A 96 8.08 1.43 8.25
CA ILE A 96 9.45 1.68 8.71
C ILE A 96 9.70 3.17 8.96
N ILE A 97 9.08 4.08 8.21
CA ILE A 97 9.20 5.52 8.40
C ILE A 97 8.26 6.01 9.51
N ALA A 98 7.01 5.55 9.52
CA ALA A 98 5.99 6.00 10.46
C ALA A 98 6.29 5.61 11.91
N VAL A 99 6.75 4.38 12.14
CA VAL A 99 7.04 3.84 13.48
C VAL A 99 8.08 4.68 14.25
N PRO A 100 9.29 4.96 13.72
CA PRO A 100 10.28 5.77 14.43
C PRO A 100 9.82 7.22 14.59
N LEU A 101 9.09 7.79 13.61
CA LEU A 101 8.50 9.11 13.74
C LEU A 101 7.54 9.17 14.93
N PHE A 102 6.63 8.19 15.04
CA PHE A 102 5.72 8.08 16.17
C PHE A 102 6.47 7.94 17.50
N ILE A 103 7.38 6.97 17.61
CA ILE A 103 8.13 6.72 18.85
C ILE A 103 8.87 7.97 19.32
N PHE A 104 9.56 8.67 18.41
CA PHE A 104 10.34 9.85 18.75
C PHE A 104 9.46 11.03 19.22
N HIS A 105 8.37 11.30 18.52
CA HIS A 105 7.47 12.41 18.86
C HIS A 105 6.63 12.10 20.11
N TRP A 106 6.24 10.84 20.30
CA TRP A 106 5.51 10.38 21.48
C TRP A 106 6.36 10.51 22.74
N LYS A 107 7.63 10.08 22.71
CA LYS A 107 8.58 10.27 23.82
C LYS A 107 8.73 11.74 24.21
N LYS A 108 8.79 12.64 23.22
CA LYS A 108 8.86 14.09 23.47
C LYS A 108 7.57 14.65 24.03
N ALA A 109 6.41 14.23 23.52
CA ALA A 109 5.10 14.62 24.04
C ALA A 109 4.96 14.23 25.52
N GLN A 110 5.29 12.98 25.86
CA GLN A 110 5.26 12.50 27.25
C GLN A 110 6.21 13.27 28.17
N ALA A 111 7.44 13.54 27.72
CA ALA A 111 8.40 14.30 28.52
C ALA A 111 7.87 15.72 28.86
N MET A 112 7.27 16.42 27.90
CA MET A 112 6.68 17.74 28.16
C MET A 112 5.41 17.68 29.01
N TRP A 113 4.60 16.65 28.84
CA TRP A 113 3.43 16.41 29.68
C TRP A 113 3.84 16.29 31.15
N ASN A 114 4.84 15.45 31.45
CA ASN A 114 5.33 15.23 32.80
C ASN A 114 5.91 16.52 33.42
N LEU A 115 6.72 17.27 32.66
CA LEU A 115 7.29 18.54 33.10
C LEU A 115 6.24 19.63 33.41
N ASN A 116 5.08 19.57 32.75
CA ASN A 116 3.99 20.50 33.03
C ASN A 116 3.18 20.09 34.27
N ILE A 117 3.08 18.79 34.59
CA ILE A 117 2.45 18.32 35.82
C ILE A 117 3.28 18.68 37.05
N GLU A 118 4.61 18.60 36.98
CA GLU A 118 5.51 18.96 38.10
C GLU A 118 5.55 20.46 38.42
N LYS A 119 5.00 21.30 37.54
CA LYS A 119 4.98 22.77 37.70
C LYS A 119 3.64 23.32 38.20
N GLU A 120 2.60 22.51 38.30
CA GLU A 120 1.29 22.85 38.91
C GLU A 120 1.24 22.38 40.37
#